data_AF-A0A662VHR7-F1
#
_entry.id   AF-A0A662VHR7-F1
#
_cell.length_a   1.000
_cell.length_b   1.000
_cell.length_c   1.000
_cell.angle_alpha   90.00
_cell.angle_beta   90.00
_cell.angle_gamma   90.00
#
_symmetry.space_group_name_H-M   'P 1'
#
loop_
_entity.id
_entity.type
_entity.pdbx_description
1 polymer ?
#
loop_
_entity_poly.entity_id
_entity_poly.type
_entity_poly.pdbx_seq_one_letter_code
_entity_poly.pdbx_strand_id
1 'polypeptide(L)'
;MLLVAYMFVLIYKLKNPYTLPGIERRFTLTLTMVGTVVVILYLPYEKIGRVVKKITGISFTVDAEKLLKPMLSLSVGQKFVLVAVVLLVFAAFVLATGSEADANRTAILAYYFLVFGVLNLLVEYVMNPEEESRFDPHPELRAAVSLILLSVVVHFTPEITERYPHADLVIFIPSLLILLYLTGKYRKAREKRSGE
;
A
#
# COMPACT_ATOMS: atom_id res chain seq x y z
N MET A 1 -20.42 -6.59 -19.43
CA MET A 1 -19.58 -7.07 -20.56
C MET A 1 -18.49 -8.06 -20.15
N LEU A 2 -17.67 -7.79 -19.12
CA LEU A 2 -16.60 -8.71 -18.67
C LEU A 2 -17.06 -10.14 -18.33
N LEU A 3 -18.19 -10.28 -17.64
CA LEU A 3 -18.76 -11.58 -17.29
C LEU A 3 -19.27 -12.36 -18.52
N VAL A 4 -19.77 -11.64 -19.53
CA VAL A 4 -20.20 -12.21 -20.82
C VAL A 4 -18.97 -12.68 -21.62
N ALA A 5 -17.89 -11.90 -21.64
CA ALA A 5 -16.62 -12.31 -22.24
C ALA A 5 -16.03 -13.54 -21.54
N TYR A 6 -16.09 -13.62 -20.21
CA TYR A 6 -15.66 -14.78 -19.43
C TYR A 6 -16.48 -16.04 -19.75
N MET A 7 -17.81 -15.91 -19.82
CA MET A 7 -18.71 -16.99 -20.23
C MET A 7 -18.38 -17.49 -21.65
N PHE A 8 -18.02 -16.58 -22.56
CA PHE A 8 -17.63 -16.94 -23.93
C PHE A 8 -16.32 -17.73 -23.97
N VAL A 9 -15.33 -17.34 -23.15
CA VAL A 9 -14.05 -18.07 -23.00
C VAL A 9 -14.28 -19.47 -22.43
N LEU A 10 -15.16 -19.63 -21.43
CA LEU A 10 -15.52 -20.93 -20.87
C LEU A 10 -16.22 -21.85 -21.89
N ILE A 11 -17.17 -21.32 -22.66
CA ILE A 11 -17.88 -22.07 -23.70
C ILE A 11 -16.92 -22.50 -24.83
N TYR A 12 -16.00 -21.62 -25.24
CA TYR A 12 -15.01 -21.91 -26.27
C TYR A 12 -14.04 -23.02 -25.84
N LYS A 13 -13.61 -23.00 -24.57
CA LYS A 13 -12.73 -24.02 -23.99
C LYS A 13 -13.43 -25.38 -23.82
N LEU A 14 -14.74 -25.39 -23.60
CA LEU A 14 -15.54 -26.62 -23.58
C LEU A 14 -15.46 -27.38 -24.90
N LYS A 15 -15.25 -26.67 -26.02
CA LYS A 15 -15.01 -27.25 -27.34
C LYS A 15 -13.52 -27.51 -27.65
N ASN A 16 -12.60 -26.76 -27.02
CA ASN A 16 -11.15 -26.87 -27.24
C ASN A 16 -10.38 -26.81 -25.91
N PRO A 17 -10.21 -27.94 -25.19
CA PRO A 17 -9.71 -27.95 -23.81
C PRO A 17 -8.25 -27.51 -23.65
N TYR A 18 -7.45 -27.54 -24.73
CA TYR A 18 -6.03 -27.19 -24.71
C TYR A 18 -5.71 -25.78 -25.21
N THR A 19 -6.70 -25.04 -25.71
CA THR A 19 -6.49 -23.65 -26.11
C THR A 19 -6.58 -22.72 -24.90
N LEU A 20 -5.60 -21.82 -24.76
CA LEU A 20 -5.51 -20.74 -23.77
C LEU A 20 -5.15 -21.15 -22.32
N PRO A 21 -4.04 -21.88 -22.10
CA PRO A 21 -3.59 -22.19 -20.74
C PRO A 21 -3.30 -20.90 -19.96
N GLY A 22 -3.90 -20.77 -18.77
CA GLY A 22 -3.66 -19.66 -17.85
C GLY A 22 -4.51 -18.40 -18.06
N ILE A 23 -5.30 -18.31 -19.14
CA ILE A 23 -6.22 -17.17 -19.33
C ILE A 23 -7.32 -17.16 -18.27
N GLU A 24 -7.87 -18.31 -17.89
CA GLU A 24 -8.87 -18.41 -16.82
C GLU A 24 -8.37 -17.83 -15.51
N ARG A 25 -7.13 -18.15 -15.09
CA ARG A 25 -6.60 -17.65 -13.82
C ARG A 25 -6.45 -16.13 -13.83
N ARG A 26 -5.99 -15.56 -14.95
CA ARG A 26 -5.88 -14.11 -15.13
C ARG A 26 -7.25 -13.44 -15.18
N PHE A 27 -8.19 -14.00 -15.95
CA PHE A 27 -9.54 -13.45 -16.08
C PHE A 27 -10.33 -13.54 -14.77
N THR A 28 -10.21 -14.65 -14.03
CA THR A 28 -10.81 -14.81 -12.71
C THR A 28 -10.19 -13.86 -11.71
N LEU A 29 -8.87 -13.67 -11.70
CA LEU A 29 -8.23 -12.65 -10.88
C LEU A 29 -8.71 -11.24 -11.22
N THR A 30 -8.76 -10.87 -12.50
CA THR A 30 -9.27 -9.56 -12.93
C THR A 30 -10.75 -9.40 -12.57
N LEU A 31 -11.58 -10.42 -12.76
CA LEU A 31 -13.00 -10.41 -12.41
C LEU A 31 -13.20 -10.33 -10.90
N THR A 32 -12.35 -11.00 -10.12
CA THR A 32 -12.39 -10.96 -8.65
C THR A 32 -11.93 -9.59 -8.18
N MET A 33 -10.83 -9.05 -8.69
CA MET A 33 -10.32 -7.73 -8.31
C MET A 33 -11.30 -6.61 -8.70
N VAL A 34 -11.79 -6.60 -9.94
CA VAL A 34 -12.81 -5.65 -10.40
C VAL A 34 -14.12 -5.88 -9.64
N GLY A 35 -14.51 -7.13 -9.38
CA GLY A 35 -15.68 -7.48 -8.57
C GLY A 35 -15.56 -6.94 -7.14
N THR A 36 -14.44 -7.14 -6.48
CA THR A 36 -14.16 -6.63 -5.12
C THR A 36 -14.13 -5.12 -5.11
N VAL A 37 -13.51 -4.47 -6.11
CA VAL A 37 -13.50 -3.00 -6.22
C VAL A 37 -14.90 -2.45 -6.47
N VAL A 38 -15.69 -3.05 -7.38
CA VAL A 38 -17.08 -2.64 -7.66
C VAL A 38 -17.97 -2.90 -6.46
N VAL A 39 -17.82 -4.03 -5.76
CA VAL A 39 -18.51 -4.31 -4.50
C VAL A 39 -18.11 -3.26 -3.47
N ILE A 40 -16.83 -2.93 -3.30
CA ILE A 40 -16.38 -1.88 -2.38
C ILE A 40 -16.87 -0.49 -2.80
N LEU A 41 -17.00 -0.14 -4.08
CA LEU A 41 -17.40 1.20 -4.52
C LEU A 41 -18.91 1.39 -4.58
N TYR A 42 -19.64 0.35 -5.00
CA TYR A 42 -21.07 0.40 -5.31
C TYR A 42 -21.95 -0.30 -4.29
N LEU A 43 -21.36 -0.94 -3.28
CA LEU A 43 -22.15 -1.39 -2.15
C LEU A 43 -22.76 -0.17 -1.45
N PRO A 44 -24.09 -0.11 -1.31
CA PRO A 44 -24.72 0.91 -0.51
C PRO A 44 -24.42 0.60 0.95
N TYR A 45 -23.28 1.10 1.45
CA TYR A 45 -22.78 0.88 2.81
C TYR A 45 -23.85 1.18 3.87
N GLU A 46 -24.74 2.14 3.60
CA GLU A 46 -25.89 2.48 4.45
C GLU A 46 -26.93 1.35 4.58
N LYS A 47 -27.11 0.51 3.55
CA LYS A 47 -28.03 -0.63 3.58
C LYS A 47 -27.37 -1.84 4.25
N ILE A 48 -26.09 -2.08 4.01
CA ILE A 48 -25.35 -3.17 4.69
C ILE A 48 -25.20 -2.89 6.17
N GLY A 49 -24.89 -1.65 6.56
CA GLY A 49 -24.85 -1.26 7.97
C GLY A 49 -26.17 -1.55 8.69
N ARG A 50 -27.31 -1.40 8.01
CA ARG A 50 -28.64 -1.79 8.54
C ARG A 50 -28.83 -3.30 8.62
N VAL A 51 -28.38 -4.06 7.63
CA VAL A 51 -28.51 -5.53 7.61
C VAL A 51 -27.59 -6.18 8.64
N VAL A 52 -26.33 -5.75 8.74
CA VAL A 52 -25.38 -6.20 9.76
C VAL A 52 -25.88 -5.83 11.16
N LYS A 53 -26.36 -4.60 11.38
CA LYS A 53 -27.01 -4.21 12.64
C LYS A 53 -28.20 -5.11 12.99
N LYS A 54 -28.96 -5.58 11.99
CA LYS A 54 -30.09 -6.51 12.19
C LYS A 54 -29.65 -7.92 12.56
N ILE A 55 -28.50 -8.37 12.07
CA ILE A 55 -28.00 -9.75 12.24
C ILE A 55 -27.11 -9.88 13.47
N THR A 56 -26.19 -8.93 13.69
CA THR A 56 -25.18 -9.00 14.74
C THR A 56 -25.42 -8.01 15.88
N GLY A 57 -26.40 -7.11 15.77
CA GLY A 57 -26.64 -6.04 16.76
C GLY A 57 -25.60 -4.92 16.75
N ILE A 58 -24.55 -5.03 15.93
CA ILE A 58 -23.41 -4.12 15.89
C ILE A 58 -23.65 -3.07 14.80
N SER A 59 -23.62 -1.79 15.16
CA SER A 59 -23.68 -0.69 14.18
C SER A 59 -22.33 -0.51 13.49
N PHE A 60 -22.22 -0.96 12.25
CA PHE A 60 -21.04 -0.74 11.41
C PHE A 60 -21.25 0.53 10.57
N THR A 61 -20.88 1.69 11.13
CA THR A 61 -20.75 2.96 10.39
C THR A 61 -19.27 3.21 10.16
N VAL A 62 -18.77 2.87 8.97
CA VAL A 62 -17.37 3.14 8.59
C VAL A 62 -17.27 4.62 8.22
N ASP A 63 -17.17 5.48 9.24
CA ASP A 63 -16.75 6.86 9.05
C ASP A 63 -15.28 6.84 8.61
N ALA A 64 -15.03 6.84 7.31
CA ALA A 64 -13.66 6.83 6.76
C ALA A 64 -12.79 7.95 7.37
N GLU A 65 -13.39 9.09 7.71
CA GLU A 65 -12.72 10.20 8.38
C GLU A 65 -12.25 9.85 9.81
N LYS A 66 -13.05 9.09 10.57
CA LYS A 66 -12.68 8.60 11.92
C LYS A 66 -11.62 7.50 11.87
N LEU A 67 -11.53 6.76 10.76
CA LEU A 67 -10.48 5.75 10.57
C LEU A 67 -9.18 6.34 10.04
N LEU A 68 -9.24 7.38 9.22
CA LEU A 68 -8.05 8.02 8.63
C LEU A 68 -7.36 9.01 9.59
N LYS A 69 -8.11 9.69 10.47
CA LYS A 69 -7.53 10.62 11.46
C LYS A 69 -6.45 9.96 12.34
N PRO A 70 -6.68 8.79 12.95
CA PRO A 70 -5.66 8.08 13.71
C PRO A 70 -4.45 7.71 12.85
N MET A 71 -4.67 7.20 11.63
CA MET A 71 -3.59 6.80 10.72
C MET A 71 -2.69 7.97 10.31
N LEU A 72 -3.27 9.17 10.11
CA LEU A 72 -2.50 10.37 9.78
C LEU A 72 -1.65 10.86 10.95
N SER A 73 -2.13 10.67 12.19
CA SER A 73 -1.43 11.08 13.42
C SER A 73 -0.23 10.20 13.79
N LEU A 74 -0.06 9.07 13.11
CA LEU A 74 1.06 8.15 13.34
C LEU A 74 2.40 8.77 12.94
N SER A 75 3.45 8.35 13.67
CA SER A 75 4.83 8.69 13.33
C SER A 75 5.26 8.08 11.99
N VAL A 76 6.38 8.54 11.44
CA VAL A 76 6.87 8.03 10.14
C VAL A 76 7.18 6.54 10.26
N GLY A 77 7.86 6.14 11.35
CA GLY A 77 8.17 4.73 11.60
C GLY A 77 6.90 3.88 11.73
N GLN A 78 5.91 4.35 12.50
CA GLN A 78 4.63 3.66 12.65
C GLN A 78 3.88 3.48 11.33
N LYS A 79 3.92 4.47 10.43
CA LYS A 79 3.30 4.38 9.10
C LYS A 79 3.96 3.30 8.25
N PHE A 80 5.28 3.21 8.24
CA PHE A 80 6.01 2.15 7.52
C PHE A 80 5.70 0.76 8.08
N VAL A 81 5.68 0.61 9.41
CA VAL A 81 5.30 -0.65 10.07
C VAL A 81 3.85 -1.04 9.73
N LEU A 82 2.93 -0.08 9.73
CA LEU A 82 1.53 -0.33 9.36
C LEU A 82 1.42 -0.84 7.92
N VAL A 83 2.11 -0.21 6.97
CA VAL A 83 2.15 -0.67 5.57
C VAL A 83 2.73 -2.08 5.48
N ALA A 84 3.80 -2.39 6.21
CA ALA A 84 4.37 -3.73 6.26
C ALA A 84 3.37 -4.79 6.74
N VAL A 85 2.63 -4.51 7.82
CA VAL A 85 1.60 -5.42 8.34
C VAL A 85 0.50 -5.64 7.31
N VAL A 86 0.02 -4.59 6.64
CA VAL A 86 -0.98 -4.71 5.57
C VAL A 86 -0.46 -5.57 4.41
N LEU A 87 0.80 -5.38 4.01
CA LEU A 87 1.43 -6.19 2.95
C LEU A 87 1.60 -7.66 3.37
N LEU A 88 1.92 -7.95 4.63
CA LEU A 88 1.99 -9.35 5.12
C LEU A 88 0.62 -10.04 5.08
N VAL A 89 -0.44 -9.34 5.49
CA VAL A 89 -1.82 -9.87 5.37
C VAL A 89 -2.17 -10.10 3.90
N PHE A 90 -1.79 -9.17 3.01
CA PHE A 90 -1.98 -9.34 1.58
C PHE A 90 -1.16 -10.52 1.02
N ALA A 91 0.09 -10.71 1.44
CA ALA A 91 0.92 -11.84 1.06
C ALA A 91 0.30 -13.17 1.48
N ALA A 92 -0.26 -13.26 2.70
CA ALA A 92 -0.97 -14.44 3.17
C ALA A 92 -2.21 -14.75 2.31
N PHE A 93 -2.96 -13.73 1.91
CA PHE A 93 -4.09 -13.91 0.98
C PHE A 93 -3.61 -14.41 -0.39
N VAL A 94 -2.57 -13.81 -0.97
CA VAL A 94 -1.99 -14.25 -2.24
C VAL A 94 -1.49 -15.69 -2.15
N LEU A 95 -0.88 -16.07 -1.02
CA LEU A 95 -0.44 -17.45 -0.76
C LEU A 95 -1.63 -18.40 -0.73
N ALA A 96 -2.73 -18.03 -0.07
CA ALA A 96 -3.95 -18.82 -0.02
C ALA A 96 -4.59 -19.04 -1.41
N THR A 97 -4.37 -18.12 -2.36
CA THR A 97 -4.77 -18.30 -3.78
C THR A 97 -3.83 -19.18 -4.61
N GLY A 98 -2.79 -19.74 -3.98
CA GLY A 98 -1.82 -20.66 -4.58
C GLY A 98 -0.80 -19.96 -5.49
N SER A 99 -0.53 -18.66 -5.30
CA SER A 99 0.54 -17.96 -6.02
C SER A 99 1.73 -17.72 -5.09
N GLU A 100 2.51 -18.78 -4.82
CA GLU A 100 3.66 -18.74 -3.91
C GLU A 100 4.69 -17.68 -4.33
N ALA A 101 4.98 -17.57 -5.62
CA ALA A 101 5.96 -16.61 -6.12
C ALA A 101 5.52 -15.15 -5.91
N ASP A 102 4.24 -14.83 -6.11
CA ASP A 102 3.72 -13.47 -5.89
C ASP A 102 3.56 -13.17 -4.39
N ALA A 103 3.21 -14.17 -3.57
CA ALA A 103 3.18 -14.05 -2.12
C ALA A 103 4.59 -13.75 -1.56
N ASN A 104 5.60 -14.46 -2.07
CA ASN A 104 6.99 -14.25 -1.66
C ASN A 104 7.48 -12.84 -2.02
N ARG A 105 7.21 -12.37 -3.25
CA ARG A 105 7.53 -10.98 -3.65
C ARG A 105 6.86 -9.94 -2.77
N THR A 106 5.59 -10.17 -2.43
CA THR A 106 4.84 -9.28 -1.53
C THR A 106 5.44 -9.29 -0.12
N ALA A 107 5.83 -10.46 0.38
CA ALA A 107 6.48 -10.59 1.68
C ALA A 107 7.85 -9.88 1.71
N ILE A 108 8.65 -9.97 0.64
CA ILE A 108 9.92 -9.24 0.51
C ILE A 108 9.69 -7.73 0.62
N LEU A 109 8.70 -7.18 -0.10
CA LEU A 109 8.32 -5.78 0.02
C LEU A 109 7.91 -5.43 1.45
N ALA A 110 7.09 -6.27 2.09
CA ALA A 110 6.68 -6.09 3.47
C ALA A 110 7.88 -6.03 4.43
N TYR A 111 8.88 -6.90 4.24
CA TYR A 111 10.10 -6.89 5.03
C TYR A 111 10.90 -5.62 4.86
N TYR A 112 11.02 -5.07 3.63
CA TYR A 112 11.69 -3.78 3.45
C TYR A 112 10.95 -2.65 4.18
N PHE A 113 9.62 -2.56 4.04
CA PHE A 113 8.85 -1.58 4.80
C PHE A 113 9.01 -1.76 6.31
N LEU A 114 9.07 -2.99 6.80
CA LEU A 114 9.26 -3.27 8.23
C LEU A 114 10.64 -2.80 8.71
N VAL A 115 11.71 -3.12 7.98
CA VAL A 115 13.09 -2.70 8.31
C VAL A 115 13.18 -1.18 8.36
N PHE A 116 12.71 -0.48 7.31
CA PHE A 116 12.72 0.97 7.31
C PHE A 116 11.80 1.57 8.39
N GLY A 117 10.68 0.92 8.71
CA GLY A 117 9.80 1.33 9.80
C GLY A 117 10.48 1.25 11.16
N VAL A 118 11.14 0.14 11.45
CA VAL A 118 11.90 -0.06 12.70
C VAL A 118 13.09 0.89 12.80
N LEU A 119 13.82 1.11 11.70
CA LEU A 119 14.92 2.09 11.68
C LEU A 119 14.42 3.51 11.95
N ASN A 120 13.27 3.90 11.39
CA ASN A 120 12.65 5.19 11.68
C ASN A 120 12.22 5.30 13.15
N LEU A 121 11.61 4.25 13.72
CA LEU A 121 11.26 4.20 15.15
C LEU A 121 12.50 4.31 16.05
N LEU A 122 13.60 3.66 15.68
CA LEU A 122 14.87 3.75 16.40
C LEU A 122 15.40 5.19 16.37
N VAL A 123 15.37 5.85 15.21
CA VAL A 123 15.78 7.25 15.08
C VAL A 123 14.88 8.15 15.92
N GLU A 124 13.56 7.93 15.91
CA GLU A 124 12.61 8.67 16.75
C GLU A 124 12.95 8.52 18.24
N TYR A 125 13.25 7.30 18.68
CA TYR A 125 13.61 6.99 20.06
C TYR A 125 14.94 7.63 20.48
N VAL A 126 15.96 7.57 19.63
CA VAL A 126 17.29 8.16 19.92
C VAL A 126 17.26 9.68 19.90
N MET A 127 16.47 10.30 19.01
CA MET A 127 16.36 11.76 18.92
C MET A 127 15.51 12.38 20.03
N ASN A 128 14.57 11.63 20.60
CA ASN A 128 13.67 12.10 21.67
C ASN A 128 13.70 11.13 22.86
N PRO A 129 14.78 11.13 23.66
CA PRO A 129 14.91 10.26 24.82
C PRO A 129 13.95 10.62 25.97
N GLU A 130 13.47 11.87 26.02
CA GLU A 130 12.43 12.31 26.96
C GLU A 130 11.05 12.11 26.31
N GLU A 131 10.24 11.22 26.90
CA GLU A 131 8.95 10.73 26.35
C GLU A 131 7.94 11.85 26.02
N GLU A 132 8.13 13.06 26.55
CA GLU A 132 7.17 14.17 26.43
C GLU A 132 7.35 15.02 25.16
N SER A 133 8.53 15.03 24.52
CA SER A 133 8.72 15.80 23.28
C SER A 133 8.79 14.88 22.07
N ARG A 134 7.67 14.69 21.35
CA ARG A 134 7.68 14.13 19.98
C ARG A 134 8.24 15.14 18.97
N PHE A 135 9.41 15.72 19.24
CA PHE A 135 9.98 16.71 18.35
C PHE A 135 10.81 16.00 17.28
N ASP A 136 10.16 15.60 16.19
CA ASP A 136 10.86 15.38 14.93
C ASP A 136 10.96 16.73 14.21
N PRO A 137 12.16 17.32 14.05
CA PRO A 137 12.30 18.60 13.40
C PRO A 137 11.84 18.55 11.93
N HIS A 138 11.96 17.39 11.26
CA HIS A 138 11.70 17.24 9.82
C HIS A 138 11.15 15.84 9.45
N PRO A 139 9.95 15.45 9.92
CA PRO A 139 9.39 14.11 9.67
C PRO A 139 9.13 13.86 8.17
N GLU A 140 8.72 14.90 7.45
CA GLU A 140 8.47 14.83 6.00
C GLU A 140 9.76 14.53 5.22
N LEU A 141 10.89 15.12 5.64
CA LEU A 141 12.20 14.89 5.04
C LEU A 141 12.67 13.46 5.29
N ARG A 142 12.55 12.99 6.54
CA ARG A 142 12.96 11.63 6.91
C ARG A 142 12.13 10.58 6.18
N ALA A 143 10.82 10.81 6.01
CA ALA A 143 9.95 9.97 5.21
C ALA A 143 10.39 9.92 3.74
N ALA A 144 10.68 11.09 3.13
CA ALA A 144 11.15 11.16 1.74
C ALA A 144 12.49 10.42 1.56
N VAL A 145 13.46 10.62 2.45
CA VAL A 145 14.74 9.91 2.44
C VAL A 145 14.54 8.40 2.59
N SER A 146 13.67 7.97 3.51
CA SER A 146 13.37 6.55 3.71
C SER A 146 12.73 5.92 2.46
N LEU A 147 11.84 6.63 1.77
CA LEU A 147 11.24 6.16 0.52
C LEU A 147 12.24 6.10 -0.64
N ILE A 148 13.19 7.05 -0.71
CA ILE A 148 14.27 7.01 -1.70
C ILE A 148 15.17 5.80 -1.45
N LEU A 149 15.59 5.56 -0.20
CA LEU A 149 16.38 4.39 0.16
C LEU A 149 15.62 3.09 -0.12
N LEU A 150 14.33 3.04 0.20
CA LEU A 150 13.46 1.92 -0.13
C LEU A 150 13.42 1.65 -1.64
N SER A 151 13.29 2.69 -2.46
CA SER A 151 13.31 2.57 -3.92
C SER A 151 14.63 1.98 -4.42
N VAL A 152 15.77 2.42 -3.86
CA VAL A 152 17.08 1.87 -4.20
C VAL A 152 17.16 0.39 -3.85
N VAL A 153 16.69 -0.02 -2.67
CA VAL A 153 16.66 -1.44 -2.27
C VAL A 153 15.79 -2.26 -3.23
N VAL A 154 14.60 -1.74 -3.58
CA VAL A 154 13.69 -2.39 -4.54
C VAL A 154 14.33 -2.54 -5.92
N HIS A 155 15.08 -1.53 -6.40
CA HIS A 155 15.80 -1.58 -7.68
C HIS A 155 16.82 -2.72 -7.73
N PHE A 156 17.50 -2.99 -6.62
CA PHE A 156 18.48 -4.07 -6.51
C PHE A 156 17.89 -5.43 -6.15
N THR A 157 16.56 -5.58 -6.19
CA THR A 157 15.87 -6.84 -5.84
C THR A 157 15.29 -7.49 -7.11
N PRO A 158 16.02 -8.43 -7.75
CA PRO A 158 15.62 -9.05 -9.03
C PRO A 158 14.23 -9.68 -8.97
N GLU A 159 13.90 -10.31 -7.84
CA GLU A 159 12.64 -11.01 -7.62
C GLU A 159 11.43 -10.09 -7.80
N ILE A 160 11.59 -8.79 -7.47
CA ILE A 160 10.57 -7.77 -7.64
C ILE A 160 10.65 -7.16 -9.04
N THR A 161 11.83 -6.76 -9.51
CA THR A 161 12.00 -6.03 -10.77
C THR A 161 11.69 -6.87 -12.01
N GLU A 162 11.89 -8.18 -11.97
CA GLU A 162 11.51 -9.08 -13.07
C GLU A 162 9.99 -9.13 -13.27
N ARG A 163 9.23 -9.07 -12.16
CA ARG A 163 7.77 -9.15 -12.18
C ARG A 163 7.12 -7.79 -12.39
N TYR A 164 7.68 -6.76 -11.77
CA TYR A 164 7.21 -5.38 -11.79
C TYR A 164 8.34 -4.48 -12.28
N PRO A 165 8.62 -4.48 -13.59
CA PRO A 165 9.59 -3.56 -14.15
C PRO A 165 9.12 -2.14 -13.82
N HIS A 166 10.03 -1.33 -13.25
CA HIS A 166 9.80 0.05 -12.82
C HIS A 166 9.07 0.24 -11.47
N ALA A 167 8.90 -0.79 -10.65
CA ALA A 167 8.35 -0.63 -9.29
C ALA A 167 9.16 0.35 -8.43
N ASP A 168 10.48 0.34 -8.60
CA ASP A 168 11.43 1.28 -8.01
C ASP A 168 11.13 2.73 -8.42
N LEU A 169 10.85 2.99 -9.70
CA LEU A 169 10.55 4.33 -10.22
C LEU A 169 9.24 4.90 -9.65
N VAL A 170 8.24 4.03 -9.45
CA VAL A 170 6.95 4.42 -8.84
C VAL A 170 7.14 4.93 -7.41
N ILE A 171 8.13 4.41 -6.68
CA ILE A 171 8.47 4.89 -5.33
C ILE A 171 9.41 6.11 -5.42
N PHE A 172 10.37 6.09 -6.35
CA PHE A 172 11.40 7.12 -6.49
C PHE A 172 10.85 8.48 -6.93
N ILE A 173 10.04 8.51 -7.99
CA ILE A 173 9.61 9.78 -8.60
C ILE A 173 8.77 10.62 -7.62
N PRO A 174 7.73 10.07 -6.94
CA PRO A 174 6.97 10.83 -5.97
C PRO A 174 7.82 11.28 -4.77
N SER A 175 8.72 10.42 -4.28
CA SER A 175 9.57 10.76 -3.14
C SER A 175 10.57 11.87 -3.48
N LEU A 176 11.14 11.85 -4.69
CA LEU A 176 12.00 12.92 -5.20
C LEU A 176 11.23 14.24 -5.36
N LEU A 177 10.02 14.20 -5.92
CA LEU A 177 9.17 15.39 -6.06
C LEU A 177 8.83 16.01 -4.69
N ILE A 178 8.48 15.17 -3.70
CA ILE A 178 8.25 15.61 -2.32
C ILE A 178 9.52 16.25 -1.75
N LEU A 179 10.68 15.61 -1.93
CA LEU A 179 11.95 16.13 -1.44
C LEU A 179 12.28 17.51 -2.05
N LEU A 180 12.12 17.67 -3.36
CA LEU A 180 12.36 18.93 -4.06
C LEU A 180 11.40 20.03 -3.59
N TYR A 181 10.11 19.69 -3.42
CA TYR A 181 9.11 20.61 -2.89
C TYR A 181 9.46 21.10 -1.48
N LEU A 182 9.84 20.18 -0.58
CA LEU A 182 10.26 20.51 0.78
C LEU A 182 11.51 21.39 0.79
N THR A 183 12.50 21.06 -0.02
CA THR A 183 13.75 21.84 -0.13
C THR A 183 13.46 23.28 -0.59
N GLY A 184 12.57 23.45 -1.57
CA GLY A 184 12.13 24.76 -2.03
C GLY A 184 11.37 25.55 -0.96
N LYS A 185 10.51 24.89 -0.18
CA LYS A 185 9.77 25.49 0.94
C LYS A 185 10.72 25.97 2.05
N TYR A 186 11.70 25.15 2.44
CA TYR A 186 12.68 25.49 3.47
C TYR A 186 13.59 26.65 3.04
N ARG A 187 14.03 26.66 1.78
CA ARG A 187 14.84 27.76 1.25
C ARG A 187 14.11 29.11 1.32
N LYS A 188 12.85 29.17 0.88
CA LYS A 188 12.03 30.39 0.96
C LYS A 188 11.81 30.87 2.40
N ALA A 189 11.63 29.94 3.35
CA ALA A 189 11.48 30.27 4.76
C ALA A 189 12.77 30.86 5.37
N ARG A 190 13.94 30.39 4.92
CA ARG A 190 15.25 30.89 5.36
C ARG A 190 15.54 32.28 4.81
N GLU A 191 15.21 32.54 3.54
CA GLU A 191 15.36 33.86 2.90
C GLU A 191 14.49 34.92 3.60
N LYS A 192 13.28 34.58 4.06
CA LYS A 192 12.44 35.50 4.85
C LYS A 192 13.03 35.88 6.21
N ARG A 193 13.74 34.96 6.89
CA ARG A 193 14.36 35.22 8.20
C ARG A 193 15.70 35.96 8.13
N SER A 194 16.28 36.11 6.94
CA SER A 194 17.57 36.78 6.75
C SER A 194 17.44 38.19 6.17
N GLY A 195 16.22 38.62 5.84
CA GLY A 195 15.87 39.98 5.43
C GLY A 195 15.10 40.79 6.47
N GLU A 196 14.86 40.22 7.66
CA GLU A 196 14.43 40.92 8.89
C GLU A 196 15.64 41.16 9.79
#